data_AF-Q8VX84-F1
#
_entry.id   AF-Q8VX84-F1
#
_cell.length_a   1.000
_cell.length_b   1.000
_cell.length_c   1.000
_cell.angle_alpha   90.00
_cell.angle_beta   90.00
_cell.angle_gamma   90.00
#
_symmetry.space_group_name_H-M   'P 1'
#
loop_
_entity.id
_entity.type
_entity.pdbx_description
1 polymer ?
#
loop_
_entity_poly.entity_id
_entity_poly.type
_entity_poly.pdbx_seq_one_letter_code
_entity_poly.pdbx_strand_id
1 'polypeptide(L)'
;TVTAYYLSSQGPKHDEIDYEFLGNLSGDPYIMHTNIFAQGLGNREQQFYLLFDPTLAFYTYSVLWTPNHITFSVDGIPVRV
;
A
#
# COMPACT_ATOMS: atom_id res chain seq x y z
N THR A 1 -4.77 -3.95 13.83
CA THR A 1 -3.69 -4.84 13.30
C THR A 1 -3.12 -4.21 12.05
N VAL A 2 -2.00 -4.70 11.52
CA VAL A 2 -1.51 -4.31 10.19
C VAL A 2 -1.37 -5.55 9.34
N THR A 3 -2.03 -5.58 8.19
CA THR A 3 -1.80 -6.56 7.13
C THR A 3 -1.00 -5.89 6.03
N ALA A 4 0.13 -6.46 5.65
CA ALA A 4 1.04 -5.84 4.70
C ALA A 4 1.21 -6.68 3.43
N TYR A 5 1.28 -6.00 2.30
CA TYR A 5 1.72 -6.52 1.01
C TYR A 5 2.74 -5.54 0.45
N TYR A 6 4.00 -5.97 0.36
CA TYR A 6 5.10 -5.05 0.06
C TYR A 6 6.21 -5.73 -0.75
N LEU A 7 7.02 -4.91 -1.41
CA LEU A 7 8.28 -5.30 -2.02
C LEU A 7 9.39 -4.58 -1.27
N SER A 8 10.43 -5.30 -0.84
CA SER A 8 11.57 -4.69 -0.13
C SER A 8 12.88 -5.33 -0.57
N SER A 9 13.86 -4.48 -0.87
CA SER A 9 15.24 -4.91 -1.08
C SER A 9 15.94 -5.18 0.26
N GLN A 10 17.11 -5.83 0.22
CA GLN A 10 17.84 -6.16 1.45
C GLN A 10 18.89 -5.10 1.78
N GLY A 11 19.17 -4.93 3.09
CA GLY A 11 20.25 -4.09 3.58
C GLY A 11 19.79 -2.76 4.20
N PRO A 12 20.72 -1.95 4.75
CA PRO A 12 20.39 -0.77 5.54
C PRO A 12 19.94 0.45 4.70
N LYS A 13 20.07 0.39 3.38
CA LYS A 13 19.63 1.43 2.45
C LYS A 13 18.62 0.85 1.46
N HIS A 14 17.69 0.05 1.98
CA HIS A 14 16.73 -0.64 1.14
C HIS A 14 15.76 0.34 0.48
N ASP A 15 15.37 0.00 -0.74
CA ASP A 15 14.15 0.51 -1.37
C ASP A 15 12.97 -0.39 -0.99
N GLU A 16 11.78 0.22 -0.85
CA GLU A 16 10.55 -0.45 -0.42
C GLU A 16 9.30 0.19 -1.05
N ILE A 17 8.30 -0.64 -1.34
CA ILE A 17 6.99 -0.24 -1.89
C ILE A 17 5.90 -0.95 -1.07
N ASP A 18 5.07 -0.17 -0.38
CA ASP A 18 4.17 -0.68 0.65
C ASP A 18 2.69 -0.54 0.30
N TYR A 19 1.93 -1.61 0.49
CA TYR A 19 0.54 -1.54 0.94
C TYR A 19 0.47 -2.00 2.39
N GLU A 20 -0.17 -1.18 3.24
CA GLU A 20 -0.46 -1.52 4.62
C GLU A 20 -1.95 -1.28 4.90
N PHE A 21 -2.65 -2.32 5.32
CA PHE A 21 -4.05 -2.25 5.73
C PHE A 21 -4.11 -2.11 7.24
N LEU A 22 -4.41 -0.90 7.70
CA LEU A 22 -4.53 -0.57 9.11
C LEU A 22 -5.92 -0.99 9.58
N GLY A 23 -5.97 -2.13 10.27
CA GLY A 23 -7.21 -2.67 10.83
C GLY A 23 -7.69 -1.88 12.03
N ASN A 24 -9.01 -1.80 12.16
CA ASN A 24 -9.70 -0.96 13.14
C ASN A 24 -10.60 -1.79 14.08
N LEU A 25 -11.29 -1.11 15.00
CA LEU A 25 -12.34 -1.71 15.83
C LEU A 25 -13.49 -2.23 14.95
N SER A 26 -14.23 -3.21 15.47
CA SER A 26 -15.38 -3.79 14.76
C SER A 26 -16.42 -2.71 14.41
N GLY A 27 -16.73 -2.56 13.12
CA GLY A 27 -17.67 -1.56 12.60
C GLY A 27 -17.02 -0.27 12.10
N ASP A 28 -15.73 -0.05 12.39
CA ASP A 28 -14.99 1.10 11.89
C ASP A 28 -14.22 0.75 10.60
N PRO A 29 -14.06 1.71 9.67
CA PRO A 29 -13.42 1.44 8.39
C PRO A 29 -11.93 1.14 8.55
N TYR A 30 -11.44 0.24 7.69
CA TYR A 30 -10.01 0.04 7.46
C TYR A 30 -9.44 1.23 6.69
N ILE A 31 -8.18 1.54 6.96
CA ILE A 31 -7.40 2.52 6.19
C ILE A 31 -6.39 1.75 5.36
N MET A 32 -6.37 2.00 4.05
CA MET A 32 -5.28 1.56 3.19
C MET A 32 -4.20 2.64 3.19
N HIS A 33 -2.98 2.22 3.50
CA HIS A 33 -1.80 3.06 3.55
C HIS A 33 -0.81 2.63 2.46
N THR A 34 -0.16 3.61 1.83
CA THR A 34 0.92 3.37 0.87
C THR A 34 2.16 4.15 1.27
N ASN A 35 3.34 3.56 1.07
CA ASN A 35 4.61 4.22 1.32
C ASN A 35 5.64 3.84 0.25
N ILE A 36 6.68 4.67 0.13
CA ILE A 36 7.83 4.43 -0.75
C ILE A 36 9.10 4.78 0.02
N PHE A 37 9.98 3.80 0.20
CA PHE A 37 11.35 4.01 0.64
C PHE A 37 12.28 4.03 -0.56
N ALA A 38 13.20 5.00 -0.54
CA ALA A 38 14.29 5.09 -1.50
C ALA A 38 15.61 5.30 -0.73
N GLN A 39 16.57 4.41 -0.92
CA GLN A 39 17.86 4.41 -0.22
C GLN A 39 17.73 4.45 1.31
N GLY A 40 16.76 3.71 1.86
CA GLY A 40 16.45 3.66 3.29
C GLY A 40 15.65 4.85 3.82
N LEU A 41 15.25 5.79 2.96
CA LEU A 41 14.46 6.96 3.34
C LEU A 41 13.01 6.79 2.91
N GLY A 42 12.10 6.62 3.87
CA GLY A 42 10.65 6.60 3.67
C GLY A 42 10.03 7.99 3.79
N ASN A 43 9.03 8.13 4.66
CA ASN A 43 8.27 9.37 4.92
C ASN A 43 7.48 9.88 3.71
N ARG A 44 6.91 8.95 2.92
CA ARG A 44 6.09 9.25 1.74
C ARG A 44 4.71 8.62 1.87
N GLU A 45 4.18 8.65 3.08
CA GLU A 45 2.90 8.07 3.46
C GLU A 45 1.73 8.72 2.71
N GLN A 46 0.80 7.91 2.21
CA GLN A 46 -0.54 8.36 1.82
C GLN A 46 -1.58 7.38 2.33
N GLN A 47 -2.67 7.91 2.91
CA GLN A 47 -3.76 7.14 3.49
C GLN A 47 -5.06 7.35 2.72
N PHE A 48 -5.81 6.26 2.56
CA PHE A 48 -7.06 6.22 1.83
C PHE A 48 -8.09 5.43 2.61
N TYR A 49 -9.31 5.97 2.69
CA TYR A 49 -10.47 5.14 2.99
C TYR A 49 -10.88 4.38 1.73
N LEU A 50 -11.17 3.09 1.89
CA LEU A 50 -11.70 2.28 0.80
C LEU A 50 -13.20 2.57 0.65
N LEU A 51 -13.67 2.63 -0.59
CA LEU A 51 -15.10 2.82 -0.91
C LEU A 51 -15.92 1.52 -0.77
N PHE A 52 -15.31 0.50 -0.16
CA PHE A 52 -15.88 -0.84 0.05
C PHE A 52 -15.32 -1.41 1.35
N ASP A 53 -15.99 -2.44 1.88
CA ASP A 53 -15.48 -3.20 3.03
C ASP A 53 -14.50 -4.28 2.54
N PRO A 54 -13.19 -4.17 2.85
CA PRO A 54 -12.18 -5.11 2.40
C PRO A 54 -12.26 -6.48 3.08
N THR A 55 -13.16 -6.67 4.07
CA THR A 55 -13.31 -7.93 4.81
C THR A 55 -14.41 -8.84 4.24
N LEU A 56 -15.28 -8.31 3.38
CA LEU A 56 -16.45 -9.05 2.86
C LEU A 56 -16.17 -9.81 1.55
N ALA A 57 -15.10 -9.45 0.84
CA ALA A 57 -14.70 -10.10 -0.42
C ALA A 57 -13.20 -9.92 -0.68
N PHE A 58 -12.67 -10.68 -1.63
CA PHE A 58 -11.32 -10.46 -2.14
C PHE A 58 -11.32 -9.33 -3.18
N TYR A 59 -10.28 -8.51 -3.11
CA TYR A 59 -10.01 -7.41 -4.04
C TYR A 59 -8.57 -7.52 -4.54
N THR A 60 -8.28 -6.95 -5.71
CA THR A 60 -6.95 -7.01 -6.32
C THR A 60 -6.16 -5.76 -5.98
N TYR A 61 -5.06 -5.92 -5.25
CA TYR A 61 -4.10 -4.85 -4.97
C TYR A 61 -2.84 -5.11 -5.78
N SER A 62 -2.47 -4.17 -6.64
CA SER A 62 -1.35 -4.35 -7.56
C SER A 62 -0.37 -3.18 -7.52
N VAL A 63 0.88 -3.49 -7.81
CA VAL A 63 1.96 -2.54 -8.07
C VAL A 63 2.44 -2.74 -9.50
N LEU A 64 2.39 -1.69 -10.32
CA LEU A 64 3.17 -1.61 -11.57
C LEU A 64 4.43 -0.80 -11.30
N TRP A 65 5.58 -1.46 -11.32
CA TRP A 65 6.88 -0.81 -11.14
C TRP A 65 7.65 -0.80 -12.45
N THR A 66 7.95 0.41 -12.94
CA THR A 66 8.79 0.63 -14.13
C THR A 66 9.94 1.57 -13.78
N PRO A 67 10.97 1.70 -14.65
CA PRO A 67 12.03 2.69 -14.45
C PRO A 67 11.54 4.15 -14.36
N ASN A 68 10.34 4.45 -14.88
CA ASN A 68 9.82 5.82 -14.95
C ASN A 68 8.88 6.18 -13.80
N HIS A 69 8.14 5.22 -13.26
CA HIS A 69 7.13 5.44 -12.22
C HIS A 69 6.72 4.13 -11.52
N ILE A 70 6.05 4.30 -10.38
CA ILE A 70 5.41 3.22 -9.61
C ILE A 70 3.93 3.55 -9.52
N THR A 71 3.05 2.65 -9.96
CA THR A 71 1.60 2.83 -9.82
C THR A 71 1.02 1.81 -8.84
N PHE A 72 0.30 2.32 -7.86
CA PHE A 72 -0.56 1.55 -6.96
C PHE A 72 -1.96 1.51 -7.55
N SER A 73 -2.58 0.34 -7.62
CA SER A 73 -3.97 0.17 -8.08
C SER A 73 -4.77 -0.79 -7.21
N VAL A 74 -6.06 -0.48 -7.09
CA VAL A 74 -7.09 -1.33 -6.46
C VAL A 74 -8.08 -1.71 -7.55
N ASP A 75 -8.24 -3.01 -7.81
CA ASP A 75 -9.03 -3.57 -8.92
C ASP A 75 -8.71 -2.92 -10.28
N GLY A 76 -7.43 -2.66 -10.53
CA GLY A 76 -6.94 -2.03 -11.77
C GLY A 76 -7.18 -0.52 -11.85
N ILE A 77 -7.77 0.11 -10.83
CA ILE A 77 -7.94 1.56 -10.76
C ILE A 77 -6.73 2.18 -10.05
N PRO A 78 -5.96 3.08 -10.69
CA PRO A 78 -4.84 3.77 -10.05
C PRO A 78 -5.30 4.63 -8.87
N VAL A 79 -4.65 4.46 -7.72
CA VAL A 79 -4.90 5.25 -6.50
C VAL A 79 -3.72 6.16 -6.15
N ARG A 80 -2.52 5.82 -6.64
CA ARG A 80 -1.29 6.61 -6.48
C ARG A 80 -0.30 6.30 -7.59
N VAL A 81 0.40 7.32 -8.09
CA VAL A 81 1.51 7.24 -9.05
C VAL A 81 2.69 8.05 -8.55
#